data_AF-A0A7J9WZH4-F1
#
_entry.id   AF-A0A7J9WZH4-F1
#
_cell.length_a   1.000
_cell.length_b   1.000
_cell.length_c   1.000
_cell.angle_alpha   90.00
_cell.angle_beta   90.00
_cell.angle_gamma   90.00
#
_symmetry.space_group_name_H-M   'P 1'
#
loop_
_entity.id
_entity.type
_entity.pdbx_description
1 polymer ?
#
loop_
_entity_poly.entity_id
_entity_poly.type
_entity_poly.pdbx_seq_one_letter_code
_entity_poly.pdbx_strand_id
1 'polypeptide(L)'
;MNLLVDDEGVPTPQHGDRIDLDAFDDSHPILRYVRLQTAVVEAISELDALGFLVPAYSGEHANLGQLLNIPWHRQGTSSGIDMSEGVPILRHQHIRLVHSLNPSYFPRIYDHDLYLEALKDLEFDDRPRRCLYEALRAYRQGLYISCGSLLGAASESAWFSVGEAFREESKTWADLLDRGTFTDLQKKLLPKLRQWAPDSLIDELVSFSSLLRRMRNYGVHPKGADDAAVERYFNDETCGVLLVENHDYLVRLAKLKVDLKEKVS
;
A
#
# COMPACT_ATOMS: atom_id res chain seq x y z
N MET A 1 -29.34 26.68 -17.97
CA MET A 1 -29.92 25.33 -17.77
C MET A 1 -30.94 25.48 -16.66
N ASN A 2 -32.23 25.25 -16.92
CA ASN A 2 -33.28 25.43 -15.90
C ASN A 2 -33.39 24.14 -15.09
N LEU A 3 -32.62 24.04 -14.01
CA LEU A 3 -32.79 22.96 -13.03
C LEU A 3 -34.16 23.16 -12.34
N LEU A 4 -34.96 22.10 -12.25
CA LEU A 4 -36.16 22.12 -11.42
C LEU A 4 -35.72 22.26 -9.98
N VAL A 5 -36.39 23.12 -9.23
CA VAL A 5 -36.10 23.34 -7.82
C VAL A 5 -37.17 22.61 -7.03
N ASP A 6 -36.77 21.79 -6.07
CA ASP A 6 -37.73 21.14 -5.17
C ASP A 6 -38.37 22.15 -4.21
N ASP A 7 -39.31 21.68 -3.40
CA ASP A 7 -40.07 22.52 -2.47
C ASP A 7 -39.18 23.18 -1.38
N GLU A 8 -37.91 22.76 -1.26
CA GLU A 8 -36.92 23.31 -0.33
C GLU A 8 -35.91 24.27 -1.00
N GLY A 9 -36.09 24.58 -2.28
CA GLY A 9 -35.17 25.48 -2.98
C GLY A 9 -33.92 24.78 -3.53
N VAL A 10 -33.86 23.44 -3.50
CA VAL A 10 -32.69 22.67 -3.96
C VAL A 10 -32.88 22.28 -5.43
N PRO A 11 -31.92 22.64 -6.32
CA PRO A 11 -32.01 22.24 -7.71
C PRO A 11 -31.85 20.72 -7.83
N THR A 12 -32.86 20.05 -8.37
CA THR A 12 -32.89 18.60 -8.57
C THR A 12 -32.55 18.26 -10.03
N PRO A 13 -31.44 17.56 -10.30
CA PRO A 13 -31.12 17.11 -11.64
C PRO A 13 -32.12 16.04 -12.10
N GLN A 14 -32.51 16.08 -13.37
CA GLN A 14 -33.36 15.07 -14.00
C GLN A 14 -32.52 13.89 -14.51
N HIS A 15 -33.18 12.75 -14.71
CA HIS A 15 -32.55 11.57 -15.28
C HIS A 15 -31.98 11.88 -16.67
N GLY A 16 -30.67 11.71 -16.84
CA GLY A 16 -29.94 12.02 -18.08
C GLY A 16 -29.31 13.41 -18.13
N ASP A 17 -29.50 14.26 -17.10
CA ASP A 17 -28.83 15.55 -17.04
C ASP A 17 -27.32 15.38 -16.84
N ARG A 18 -26.54 16.04 -17.69
CA ARG A 18 -25.10 16.22 -17.49
C ARG A 18 -24.88 17.42 -16.59
N ILE A 19 -24.50 17.15 -15.35
CA ILE A 19 -24.15 18.17 -14.36
C ILE A 19 -22.69 18.54 -14.55
N ASP A 20 -22.42 19.79 -14.91
CA ASP A 20 -21.07 20.35 -14.90
C ASP A 20 -20.71 20.76 -13.46
N LEU A 21 -19.86 19.96 -12.81
CA LEU A 21 -19.52 20.14 -11.40
C LEU A 21 -18.64 21.38 -11.17
N ASP A 22 -17.92 21.86 -12.20
CA ASP A 22 -17.07 23.06 -12.10
C ASP A 22 -17.89 24.36 -12.13
N ALA A 23 -19.17 24.29 -12.47
CA ALA A 23 -20.08 25.44 -12.49
C ALA A 23 -20.61 25.82 -11.09
N PHE A 24 -20.32 25.01 -10.06
CA PHE A 24 -20.85 25.20 -8.71
C PHE A 24 -19.76 25.61 -7.72
N ASP A 25 -20.10 26.56 -6.84
CA ASP A 25 -19.27 26.88 -5.67
C ASP A 25 -19.29 25.72 -4.65
N ASP A 26 -18.24 25.56 -3.86
CA ASP A 26 -18.04 24.50 -2.87
C ASP A 26 -19.18 24.39 -1.83
N SER A 27 -19.93 25.47 -1.64
CA SER A 27 -21.09 25.55 -0.75
C SER A 27 -22.40 25.03 -1.39
N HIS A 28 -22.39 24.70 -2.68
CA HIS A 28 -23.59 24.35 -3.42
C HIS A 28 -24.22 23.04 -2.91
N PRO A 29 -25.53 23.00 -2.64
CA PRO A 29 -26.22 21.83 -2.07
C PRO A 29 -25.99 20.53 -2.86
N ILE A 30 -25.95 20.61 -4.19
CA ILE A 30 -25.66 19.45 -5.06
C ILE A 30 -24.25 18.90 -4.81
N LEU A 31 -23.23 19.76 -4.70
CA LEU A 31 -21.86 19.31 -4.43
C LEU A 31 -21.76 18.69 -3.03
N ARG A 32 -22.46 19.25 -2.03
CA ARG A 32 -22.53 18.67 -0.69
C ARG A 32 -23.19 17.29 -0.69
N TYR A 33 -24.26 17.13 -1.46
CA TYR A 33 -24.97 15.85 -1.60
C TYR A 33 -24.10 14.80 -2.31
N VAL A 34 -23.45 15.16 -3.43
CA VAL A 34 -22.52 14.27 -4.15
C VAL A 34 -21.35 13.86 -3.26
N ARG A 35 -20.79 14.79 -2.47
CA ARG A 35 -19.73 14.50 -1.48
C ARG A 35 -20.21 13.52 -0.41
N LEU A 36 -21.40 13.74 0.15
CA LEU A 36 -21.99 12.84 1.14
C LEU A 36 -22.22 11.44 0.58
N GLN A 37 -22.78 11.34 -0.63
CA GLN A 37 -22.98 10.05 -1.29
C GLN A 37 -21.65 9.33 -1.56
N THR A 38 -20.64 10.06 -2.02
CA THR A 38 -19.30 9.52 -2.26
C THR A 38 -18.70 8.98 -0.96
N ALA A 39 -18.80 9.73 0.14
CA ALA A 39 -18.34 9.31 1.45
C ALA A 39 -19.07 8.07 1.98
N VAL A 40 -20.37 7.92 1.69
CA VAL A 40 -21.16 6.74 2.06
C VAL A 40 -20.73 5.51 1.25
N VAL A 41 -20.56 5.63 -0.06
CA VAL A 41 -20.07 4.54 -0.92
C VAL A 41 -18.68 4.11 -0.48
N GLU A 42 -17.85 5.08 -0.11
CA GLU A 42 -16.51 4.85 0.42
C GLU A 42 -16.54 4.08 1.73
N ALA A 43 -17.33 4.52 2.71
CA ALA A 43 -17.46 3.83 4.00
C ALA A 43 -17.97 2.40 3.83
N ILE A 44 -18.94 2.16 2.94
CA ILE A 44 -19.46 0.83 2.64
C ILE A 44 -18.38 -0.05 2.01
N SER A 45 -17.61 0.48 1.06
CA SER A 45 -16.53 -0.25 0.40
C SER A 45 -15.39 -0.60 1.37
N GLU A 46 -15.07 0.30 2.31
CA GLU A 46 -14.07 0.01 3.35
C GLU A 46 -14.56 -1.10 4.29
N LEU A 47 -15.82 -1.07 4.70
CA LEU A 47 -16.42 -2.13 5.52
C LEU A 47 -16.46 -3.49 4.80
N ASP A 48 -16.71 -3.51 3.48
CA ASP A 48 -16.63 -4.71 2.65
C ASP A 48 -15.18 -5.23 2.53
N ALA A 49 -14.22 -4.36 2.23
CA ALA A 49 -12.80 -4.72 2.13
C ALA A 49 -12.20 -5.23 3.45
N LEU A 50 -12.73 -4.75 4.58
CA LEU A 50 -12.38 -5.23 5.93
C LEU A 50 -13.12 -6.52 6.31
N GLY A 51 -14.09 -6.99 5.51
CA GLY A 51 -14.86 -8.20 5.74
C GLY A 51 -15.98 -8.04 6.78
N PHE A 52 -16.34 -6.81 7.15
CA PHE A 52 -17.48 -6.52 8.03
C PHE A 52 -18.82 -6.61 7.30
N LEU A 53 -18.82 -6.41 5.98
CA LEU A 53 -19.97 -6.62 5.12
C LEU A 53 -19.69 -7.80 4.18
N VAL A 54 -20.71 -8.60 3.92
CA VAL A 54 -20.69 -9.63 2.88
C VAL A 54 -21.89 -9.35 1.97
N PRO A 55 -21.67 -8.99 0.69
CA PRO A 55 -22.76 -8.67 -0.21
C PRO A 55 -23.63 -9.92 -0.43
N ALA A 56 -24.88 -9.84 -0.02
CA ALA A 56 -25.88 -10.88 -0.29
C ALA A 56 -26.40 -10.70 -1.72
N TYR A 57 -25.85 -11.44 -2.67
CA TYR A 57 -26.36 -11.46 -4.05
C TYR A 57 -27.58 -12.37 -4.16
N SER A 58 -28.68 -11.86 -4.71
CA SER A 58 -29.82 -12.68 -5.14
C SER A 58 -30.22 -12.34 -6.58
N GLY A 59 -30.17 -13.32 -7.48
CA GLY A 59 -30.85 -13.28 -8.79
C GLY A 59 -29.99 -12.94 -10.01
N GLU A 60 -30.55 -13.25 -11.19
CA GLU A 60 -30.00 -13.32 -12.56
C GLU A 60 -29.39 -12.03 -13.15
N HIS A 61 -28.98 -11.07 -12.31
CA HIS A 61 -28.24 -9.87 -12.69
C HIS A 61 -26.77 -9.96 -12.25
N ALA A 62 -26.18 -11.14 -12.41
CA ALA A 62 -24.74 -11.38 -12.26
C ALA A 62 -23.93 -10.79 -13.43
N ASN A 63 -24.29 -9.59 -13.88
CA ASN A 63 -23.44 -8.80 -14.76
C ASN A 63 -22.49 -8.00 -13.87
N LEU A 64 -21.20 -8.15 -14.15
CA LEU A 64 -20.03 -7.52 -13.54
C LEU A 64 -20.03 -5.99 -13.71
N GLY A 65 -20.97 -5.30 -13.05
CA GLY A 65 -21.06 -3.85 -12.93
C GLY A 65 -22.15 -3.51 -11.92
N GLN A 66 -21.75 -3.00 -10.75
CA GLN A 66 -22.56 -2.71 -9.58
C GLN A 66 -23.60 -1.62 -9.90
N LEU A 67 -24.85 -1.99 -10.18
CA LEU A 67 -25.96 -1.04 -10.08
C LEU A 67 -26.26 -0.79 -8.59
N LEU A 68 -25.67 0.26 -8.01
CA LEU A 68 -26.08 0.75 -6.69
C LEU A 68 -27.38 1.54 -6.85
N ASN A 69 -28.52 0.88 -6.64
CA ASN A 69 -29.82 1.55 -6.60
C ASN A 69 -29.98 2.22 -5.22
N ILE A 70 -29.73 3.53 -5.14
CA ILE A 70 -30.03 4.31 -3.93
C ILE A 70 -31.50 4.72 -4.01
N PRO A 71 -32.36 4.26 -3.08
CA PRO A 71 -33.76 4.62 -3.09
C PRO A 71 -33.91 6.14 -2.85
N TRP A 72 -34.43 6.84 -3.86
CA TRP A 72 -34.86 8.23 -3.75
C TRP A 72 -36.34 8.24 -3.38
N HIS A 73 -36.66 8.67 -2.16
CA HIS A 73 -38.04 8.84 -1.74
C HIS A 73 -38.53 10.25 -2.03
N ARG A 74 -39.36 10.38 -3.07
CA ARG A 74 -40.24 11.55 -3.27
C ARG A 74 -41.59 11.26 -2.62
N GLN A 75 -42.28 12.28 -2.08
CA GLN A 75 -43.70 12.10 -1.74
C GLN A 75 -44.48 11.69 -3.00
N GLY A 76 -45.04 10.47 -2.99
CA GLY A 76 -45.94 9.96 -4.03
C GLY A 76 -45.34 8.98 -5.05
N THR A 77 -44.02 8.83 -5.16
CA THR A 77 -43.39 7.81 -6.05
C THR A 77 -42.04 7.34 -5.52
N SER A 78 -41.86 6.02 -5.40
CA SER A 78 -40.56 5.36 -5.20
C SER A 78 -39.96 5.04 -6.57
N SER A 79 -39.08 5.89 -7.05
CA SER A 79 -38.30 5.61 -8.27
C SER A 79 -36.83 5.75 -7.91
N GLY A 80 -36.11 4.62 -7.90
CA GLY A 80 -34.65 4.62 -7.83
C GLY A 80 -34.07 5.13 -9.15
N ILE A 81 -32.94 5.83 -9.07
CA ILE A 81 -32.17 6.19 -10.26
C ILE A 81 -31.25 5.02 -10.54
N ASP A 82 -31.50 4.31 -11.65
CA ASP A 82 -30.55 3.32 -12.16
C ASP A 82 -29.38 4.07 -12.78
N MET A 83 -28.22 4.03 -12.11
CA MET A 83 -26.98 4.58 -12.65
C MET A 83 -26.21 3.47 -13.34
N SER A 84 -26.20 3.47 -14.68
CA SER A 84 -25.23 2.67 -15.43
C SER A 84 -23.82 3.08 -15.02
N GLU A 85 -23.06 2.16 -14.44
CA GLU A 85 -21.66 2.38 -14.12
C GLU A 85 -20.84 2.63 -15.39
N GLY A 86 -20.62 3.89 -15.72
CA GLY A 86 -19.23 4.30 -15.68
C GLY A 86 -18.95 4.56 -14.22
N VAL A 87 -17.96 3.87 -13.62
CA VAL A 87 -17.19 4.44 -12.50
C VAL A 87 -17.11 5.92 -12.83
N PRO A 88 -17.69 6.84 -12.03
CA PRO A 88 -17.63 8.23 -12.41
C PRO A 88 -16.14 8.47 -12.51
N ILE A 89 -15.67 8.77 -13.73
CA ILE A 89 -14.31 9.18 -13.96
C ILE A 89 -14.30 10.55 -13.30
N LEU A 90 -14.14 10.55 -11.97
CA LEU A 90 -14.01 11.72 -11.12
C LEU A 90 -12.61 12.24 -11.39
N ARG A 91 -12.44 12.80 -12.58
CA ARG A 91 -11.33 13.64 -13.00
C ARG A 91 -11.51 15.08 -12.50
N HIS A 92 -12.48 15.34 -11.62
CA HIS A 92 -12.63 16.66 -11.02
C HIS A 92 -11.65 16.84 -9.87
N GLN A 93 -10.87 17.92 -9.97
CA GLN A 93 -9.82 18.32 -9.02
C GLN A 93 -10.38 18.56 -7.60
N HIS A 94 -11.70 18.67 -7.47
CA HIS A 94 -12.43 18.97 -6.23
C HIS A 94 -12.98 17.74 -5.49
N ILE A 95 -12.88 16.54 -6.08
CA ILE A 95 -13.33 15.27 -5.47
C ILE A 95 -12.15 14.32 -5.44
N ARG A 96 -11.44 14.32 -4.30
CA ARG A 96 -10.32 13.41 -4.07
C ARG A 96 -10.90 12.12 -3.48
N LEU A 97 -11.01 11.07 -4.30
CA LEU A 97 -11.31 9.72 -3.79
C LEU A 97 -10.22 9.33 -2.78
N VAL A 98 -10.61 8.64 -1.71
CA VAL A 98 -9.63 8.07 -0.78
C VAL A 98 -8.80 7.01 -1.49
N HIS A 99 -7.52 7.02 -1.16
CA HIS A 99 -6.45 6.34 -1.90
C HIS A 99 -6.74 4.84 -2.07
N SER A 100 -7.37 4.21 -1.07
CA SER A 100 -7.78 2.79 -1.06
C SER A 100 -8.80 2.40 -2.14
N LEU A 101 -9.54 3.35 -2.72
CA LEU A 101 -10.63 3.12 -3.66
C LEU A 101 -10.30 3.46 -5.11
N ASN A 102 -9.06 3.87 -5.40
CA ASN A 102 -8.66 4.16 -6.77
C ASN A 102 -7.76 3.05 -7.34
N PRO A 103 -8.34 2.00 -7.93
CA PRO A 103 -7.57 0.91 -8.54
C PRO A 103 -6.67 1.39 -9.70
N SER A 104 -6.91 2.59 -10.24
CA SER A 104 -6.07 3.18 -11.29
C SER A 104 -4.79 3.87 -10.77
N TYR A 105 -4.70 4.16 -9.45
CA TYR A 105 -3.53 4.80 -8.84
C TYR A 105 -2.52 3.82 -8.26
N PHE A 106 -2.87 2.54 -8.11
CA PHE A 106 -1.93 1.52 -7.67
C PHE A 106 -1.32 0.80 -8.88
N PRO A 107 -0.09 1.15 -9.32
CA PRO A 107 0.67 0.30 -10.22
C PRO A 107 0.72 -1.15 -9.71
N ARG A 108 0.75 -2.10 -10.65
CA ARG A 108 0.74 -3.56 -10.40
C ARG A 108 1.81 -4.04 -9.40
N ILE A 109 2.86 -3.24 -9.18
CA ILE A 109 3.89 -3.49 -8.16
C ILE A 109 3.32 -3.59 -6.75
N TYR A 110 2.14 -3.05 -6.48
CA TYR A 110 1.51 -3.12 -5.17
C TYR A 110 0.69 -4.38 -4.98
N ASP A 111 0.53 -5.22 -6.01
CA ASP A 111 -0.05 -6.54 -5.88
C ASP A 111 0.87 -7.43 -5.05
N HIS A 112 0.34 -8.00 -3.97
CA HIS A 112 1.14 -8.74 -3.00
C HIS A 112 1.77 -10.00 -3.60
N ASP A 113 1.06 -10.69 -4.49
CA ASP A 113 1.54 -11.94 -5.06
C ASP A 113 2.63 -11.67 -6.07
N LEU A 114 2.46 -10.64 -6.91
CA LEU A 114 3.51 -10.21 -7.84
C LEU A 114 4.75 -9.67 -7.11
N TYR A 115 4.55 -8.93 -6.02
CA TYR A 115 5.65 -8.41 -5.20
C TYR A 115 6.47 -9.55 -4.58
N LEU A 116 5.80 -10.58 -4.05
CA LEU A 116 6.47 -11.69 -3.37
C LEU A 116 7.07 -12.72 -4.35
N GLU A 117 6.48 -12.91 -5.53
CA GLU A 117 7.00 -13.84 -6.54
C GLU A 117 8.42 -13.47 -7.00
N ALA A 118 8.70 -12.17 -7.13
CA ALA A 118 10.03 -11.67 -7.47
C ALA A 118 11.08 -11.91 -6.36
N LEU A 119 10.64 -12.28 -5.14
CA LEU A 119 11.48 -12.44 -3.95
C LEU A 119 11.63 -13.91 -3.52
N LYS A 120 11.14 -14.87 -4.32
CA LYS A 120 11.15 -16.30 -3.97
C LYS A 120 12.53 -16.85 -3.60
N ASP A 121 13.60 -16.34 -4.22
CA ASP A 121 14.96 -16.81 -3.99
C ASP A 121 15.52 -16.39 -2.61
N LEU A 122 14.91 -15.39 -1.96
CA LEU A 122 15.18 -15.10 -0.55
C LEU A 122 14.63 -16.19 0.37
N GLU A 123 13.84 -17.16 -0.09
CA GLU A 123 13.33 -18.28 0.72
C GLU A 123 12.77 -17.80 2.06
N PHE A 124 11.99 -16.72 2.05
CA PHE A 124 11.43 -16.16 3.28
C PHE A 124 10.53 -17.16 3.98
N ASP A 125 10.67 -17.24 5.30
CA ASP A 125 9.69 -17.85 6.19
C ASP A 125 8.34 -17.09 6.17
N ASP A 126 7.34 -17.60 6.89
CA ASP A 126 6.02 -16.97 6.95
C ASP A 126 6.06 -15.54 7.53
N ARG A 127 6.97 -15.26 8.46
CA ARG A 127 7.02 -13.96 9.16
C ARG A 127 7.42 -12.81 8.23
N PRO A 128 8.54 -12.86 7.48
CA PRO A 128 8.91 -11.77 6.59
C PRO A 128 7.90 -11.57 5.45
N ARG A 129 7.32 -12.67 4.93
CA ARG A 129 6.24 -12.61 3.92
C ARG A 129 5.04 -11.86 4.46
N ARG A 130 4.62 -12.17 5.69
CA ARG A 130 3.52 -11.48 6.37
C ARG A 130 3.84 -10.00 6.61
N CYS A 131 5.07 -9.66 7.00
CA CYS A 131 5.48 -8.26 7.15
C CYS A 131 5.35 -7.48 5.83
N LEU A 132 5.81 -8.05 4.70
CA LEU A 132 5.68 -7.41 3.39
C LEU A 132 4.22 -7.26 2.95
N TYR A 133 3.41 -8.30 3.18
CA TYR A 133 1.98 -8.25 2.92
C TYR A 133 1.29 -7.14 3.73
N GLU A 134 1.54 -7.08 5.05
CA GLU A 134 0.98 -6.06 5.92
C GLU A 134 1.54 -4.67 5.62
N ALA A 135 2.79 -4.53 5.16
CA ALA A 135 3.37 -3.26 4.76
C ALA A 135 2.65 -2.65 3.55
N LEU A 136 2.41 -3.47 2.52
CA LEU A 136 1.65 -3.07 1.33
C LEU A 136 0.20 -2.71 1.69
N ARG A 137 -0.45 -3.44 2.61
CA ARG A 137 -1.80 -3.07 3.11
C ARG A 137 -1.76 -1.76 3.89
N ALA A 138 -0.78 -1.57 4.75
CA ALA A 138 -0.60 -0.35 5.52
C ALA A 138 -0.43 0.86 4.59
N TYR A 139 0.38 0.74 3.52
CA TYR A 139 0.50 1.79 2.50
C TYR A 139 -0.85 2.12 1.85
N ARG A 140 -1.60 1.10 1.40
CA ARG A 140 -2.93 1.30 0.79
C ARG A 140 -3.94 1.99 1.72
N GLN A 141 -3.75 1.84 3.04
CA GLN A 141 -4.59 2.46 4.07
C GLN A 141 -4.04 3.81 4.58
N GLY A 142 -2.96 4.33 4.00
CA GLY A 142 -2.33 5.58 4.44
C GLY A 142 -1.56 5.49 5.76
N LEU A 143 -1.26 4.27 6.24
CA LEU A 143 -0.53 4.01 7.48
C LEU A 143 0.99 3.92 7.22
N TYR A 144 1.59 5.03 6.79
CA TYR A 144 2.96 5.06 6.27
C TYR A 144 4.04 4.71 7.31
N ILE A 145 3.84 5.06 8.58
CA ILE A 145 4.75 4.69 9.68
C ILE A 145 4.78 3.15 9.84
N SER A 146 3.60 2.53 9.84
CA SER A 146 3.46 1.07 9.93
C SER A 146 4.08 0.40 8.71
N CYS A 147 3.85 0.94 7.50
CA CYS A 147 4.49 0.46 6.28
C CYS A 147 6.02 0.45 6.41
N GLY A 148 6.64 1.60 6.69
CA GLY A 148 8.09 1.71 6.83
C GLY A 148 8.67 0.80 7.92
N SER A 149 7.97 0.64 9.04
CA SER A 149 8.39 -0.25 10.12
C SER A 149 8.40 -1.72 9.70
N LEU A 150 7.35 -2.17 9.02
CA LEU A 150 7.22 -3.54 8.51
C LEU A 150 8.24 -3.84 7.39
N LEU A 151 8.51 -2.88 6.50
CA LEU A 151 9.59 -2.99 5.51
C LEU A 151 10.96 -3.14 6.16
N GLY A 152 11.21 -2.45 7.28
CA GLY A 152 12.42 -2.63 8.07
C GLY A 152 12.55 -4.02 8.67
N ALA A 153 11.48 -4.57 9.24
CA ALA A 153 11.49 -5.94 9.75
C ALA A 153 11.75 -6.99 8.65
N ALA A 154 11.13 -6.81 7.47
CA ALA A 154 11.37 -7.68 6.31
C ALA A 154 12.81 -7.56 5.79
N SER A 155 13.36 -6.36 5.73
CA SER A 155 14.77 -6.12 5.33
C SER A 155 15.76 -6.84 6.25
N GLU A 156 15.57 -6.77 7.57
CA GLU A 156 16.46 -7.48 8.49
C GLU A 156 16.42 -8.99 8.24
N SER A 157 15.22 -9.54 8.07
CA SER A 157 15.02 -10.96 7.77
C SER A 157 15.67 -11.37 6.45
N ALA A 158 15.67 -10.49 5.44
CA ALA A 158 16.36 -10.73 4.17
C ALA A 158 17.87 -10.91 4.36
N TRP A 159 18.49 -10.08 5.21
CA TRP A 159 19.91 -10.23 5.54
C TRP A 159 20.20 -11.53 6.30
N PHE A 160 19.33 -11.94 7.23
CA PHE A 160 19.44 -13.26 7.88
C PHE A 160 19.38 -14.39 6.85
N SER A 161 18.46 -14.30 5.89
CA SER A 161 18.37 -15.28 4.80
C SER A 161 19.61 -15.31 3.88
N VAL A 162 20.26 -14.17 3.62
CA VAL A 162 21.56 -14.17 2.93
C VAL A 162 22.63 -14.85 3.80
N GLY A 163 22.63 -14.59 5.11
CA GLY A 163 23.55 -15.19 6.07
C GLY A 163 23.42 -16.72 6.19
N GLU A 164 22.23 -17.28 5.92
CA GLU A 164 21.99 -18.73 5.91
C GLU A 164 22.95 -19.50 4.99
N ALA A 165 23.40 -18.89 3.89
CA ALA A 165 24.39 -19.50 3.00
C ALA A 165 25.72 -19.86 3.71
N PHE A 166 25.99 -19.27 4.87
CA PHE A 166 27.21 -19.50 5.65
C PHE A 166 26.98 -20.31 6.92
N ARG A 167 25.75 -20.79 7.17
CA ARG A 167 25.39 -21.51 8.41
C ARG A 167 26.33 -22.69 8.68
N GLU A 168 26.70 -23.43 7.64
CA GLU A 168 27.53 -24.63 7.74
C GLU A 168 29.03 -24.34 7.83
N GLU A 169 29.49 -23.11 7.52
CA GLU A 169 30.92 -22.77 7.56
C GLU A 169 31.50 -22.84 8.99
N SER A 170 30.73 -22.47 10.01
CA SER A 170 31.20 -22.46 11.40
C SER A 170 30.07 -22.44 12.41
N LYS A 171 30.32 -22.98 13.61
CA LYS A 171 29.40 -22.85 14.75
C LYS A 171 29.08 -21.39 15.08
N THR A 172 30.05 -20.49 14.92
CA THR A 172 29.85 -19.05 15.13
C THR A 172 28.89 -18.42 14.13
N TRP A 173 28.70 -19.00 12.94
CA TRP A 173 27.66 -18.56 11.99
C TRP A 173 26.28 -19.03 12.43
N ALA A 174 26.14 -20.31 12.76
CA ALA A 174 24.90 -20.86 13.30
C ALA A 174 24.42 -20.10 14.56
N ASP A 175 25.32 -19.88 15.53
CA ASP A 175 25.00 -19.14 16.76
C ASP A 175 24.54 -17.69 16.47
N LEU A 176 25.13 -17.05 15.46
CA LEU A 176 24.79 -15.68 15.05
C LEU A 176 23.44 -15.60 14.32
N LEU A 177 23.11 -16.59 13.51
CA LEU A 177 21.82 -16.67 12.82
C LEU A 177 20.67 -16.98 13.80
N ASP A 178 20.94 -17.81 14.81
CA ASP A 178 19.89 -18.23 15.76
C ASP A 178 19.61 -17.19 16.86
N ARG A 179 20.63 -16.44 17.29
CA ARG A 179 20.54 -15.56 18.48
C ARG A 179 21.19 -14.20 18.32
N GLY A 180 21.83 -13.94 17.18
CA GLY A 180 22.56 -12.72 16.92
C GLY A 180 21.66 -11.52 16.71
N THR A 181 22.26 -10.33 16.82
CA THR A 181 21.60 -9.10 16.39
C THR A 181 21.83 -8.86 14.91
N PHE A 182 20.90 -8.14 14.27
CA PHE A 182 21.07 -7.69 12.90
C PHE A 182 22.40 -6.97 12.65
N THR A 183 22.82 -6.09 13.59
CA THR A 183 24.07 -5.34 13.47
C THR A 183 25.29 -6.25 13.50
N ASP A 184 25.29 -7.28 14.35
CA ASP A 184 26.40 -8.23 14.43
C ASP A 184 26.46 -9.13 13.19
N LEU A 185 25.30 -9.58 12.71
CA LEU A 185 25.19 -10.29 11.44
C LEU A 185 25.77 -9.48 10.30
N GLN A 186 25.32 -8.24 10.13
CA GLN A 186 25.77 -7.37 9.04
C GLN A 186 27.29 -7.12 9.12
N LYS A 187 27.83 -6.82 10.30
CA LYS A 187 29.29 -6.65 10.50
C LYS A 187 30.10 -7.88 10.07
N LYS A 188 29.62 -9.09 10.36
CA LYS A 188 30.31 -10.33 10.01
C LYS A 188 30.14 -10.68 8.53
N LEU A 189 28.98 -10.39 7.96
CA LEU A 189 28.61 -10.73 6.59
C LEU A 189 29.24 -9.80 5.54
N LEU A 190 29.41 -8.51 5.85
CA LEU A 190 29.94 -7.55 4.87
C LEU A 190 31.34 -7.90 4.33
N PRO A 191 32.35 -8.25 5.15
CA PRO A 191 33.66 -8.63 4.64
C PRO A 191 33.62 -9.86 3.72
N LYS A 192 32.65 -10.75 3.92
CA LYS A 192 32.41 -11.92 3.08
C LYS A 192 31.80 -11.48 1.75
N LEU A 193 30.70 -10.72 1.78
CA LEU A 193 30.01 -10.26 0.55
C LEU A 193 30.92 -9.45 -0.38
N ARG A 194 31.80 -8.60 0.17
CA ARG A 194 32.76 -7.80 -0.61
C ARG A 194 33.79 -8.64 -1.38
N GLN A 195 33.97 -9.92 -1.03
CA GLN A 195 34.84 -10.82 -1.80
C GLN A 195 34.21 -11.23 -3.13
N TRP A 196 32.88 -11.14 -3.24
CA TRP A 196 32.12 -11.72 -4.35
C TRP A 196 31.23 -10.74 -5.11
N ALA A 197 31.03 -9.54 -4.56
CA ALA A 197 30.23 -8.47 -5.16
C ALA A 197 30.96 -7.12 -5.09
N PRO A 198 30.67 -6.18 -6.01
CA PRO A 198 31.28 -4.86 -6.01
C PRO A 198 31.00 -4.07 -4.73
N ASP A 199 32.00 -3.37 -4.20
CA ASP A 199 31.86 -2.55 -2.98
C ASP A 199 30.73 -1.52 -3.08
N SER A 200 30.54 -0.92 -4.27
CA SER A 200 29.46 0.06 -4.51
C SER A 200 28.06 -0.52 -4.30
N LEU A 201 27.82 -1.76 -4.76
CA LEU A 201 26.56 -2.46 -4.56
C LEU A 201 26.35 -2.75 -3.08
N ILE A 202 27.39 -3.24 -2.39
CA ILE A 202 27.31 -3.56 -0.96
C ILE A 202 27.03 -2.30 -0.14
N ASP A 203 27.70 -1.19 -0.44
CA ASP A 203 27.51 0.08 0.27
C ASP A 203 26.11 0.66 0.05
N GLU A 204 25.54 0.50 -1.16
CA GLU A 204 24.14 0.85 -1.46
C GLU A 204 23.16 0.03 -0.62
N LEU A 205 23.30 -1.31 -0.61
CA LEU A 205 22.45 -2.22 0.17
C LEU A 205 22.53 -1.94 1.68
N VAL A 206 23.74 -1.65 2.19
CA VAL A 206 23.96 -1.28 3.60
C VAL A 206 23.31 0.06 3.93
N SER A 207 23.45 1.06 3.05
CA SER A 207 22.87 2.38 3.25
C SER A 207 21.35 2.31 3.30
N PHE A 208 20.74 1.55 2.39
CA PHE A 208 19.29 1.38 2.34
C PHE A 208 18.76 0.58 3.54
N SER A 209 19.41 -0.54 3.92
CA SER A 209 19.03 -1.28 5.13
C SER A 209 19.18 -0.45 6.42
N SER A 210 20.16 0.46 6.47
CA SER A 210 20.33 1.39 7.58
C SER A 210 19.20 2.43 7.66
N LEU A 211 18.67 2.87 6.51
CA LEU A 211 17.46 3.70 6.46
C LEU A 211 16.25 2.95 7.00
N LEU A 212 15.99 1.73 6.51
CA LEU A 212 14.85 0.93 6.93
C LEU A 212 14.90 0.55 8.42
N ARG A 213 16.10 0.26 8.95
CA ARG A 213 16.29 0.03 10.39
C ARG A 213 15.96 1.26 11.23
N ARG A 214 16.29 2.47 10.74
CA ARG A 214 15.89 3.72 11.41
C ARG A 214 14.37 3.88 11.41
N MET A 215 13.70 3.60 10.28
CA MET A 215 12.23 3.61 10.20
C MET A 215 11.59 2.62 11.18
N ARG A 216 12.10 1.38 11.25
CA ARG A 216 11.64 0.35 12.19
C ARG A 216 11.75 0.81 13.65
N ASN A 217 12.83 1.51 13.99
CA ASN A 217 13.10 1.95 15.35
C ASN A 217 12.54 3.34 15.67
N TYR A 218 11.82 3.97 14.73
CA TYR A 218 11.30 5.34 14.87
C TYR A 218 10.47 5.52 16.15
N GLY A 219 9.59 4.57 16.47
CA GLY A 219 8.73 4.64 17.67
C GLY A 219 9.38 4.25 19.00
N VAL A 220 10.65 3.81 19.02
CA VAL A 220 11.28 3.18 20.20
C VAL A 220 12.38 4.05 20.82
N HIS A 221 13.02 4.94 20.07
CA HIS A 221 14.11 5.76 20.58
C HIS A 221 13.63 7.14 21.08
N PRO A 222 13.67 7.41 22.40
CA PRO A 222 13.32 8.72 22.92
C PRO A 222 14.51 9.67 22.76
N LYS A 223 14.25 10.86 22.17
CA LYS A 223 15.11 12.04 21.96
C LYS A 223 15.88 12.02 20.61
N GLY A 224 15.84 13.07 19.80
CA GLY A 224 15.20 14.38 19.92
C GLY A 224 15.47 15.21 18.65
N ALA A 225 14.60 16.19 18.38
CA ALA A 225 14.53 17.02 17.18
C ALA A 225 14.35 16.21 15.89
N ASP A 226 13.14 16.27 15.31
CA ASP A 226 12.81 15.93 13.93
C ASP A 226 13.84 15.02 13.24
N ASP A 227 13.63 13.71 13.23
CA ASP A 227 14.30 12.86 12.25
C ASP A 227 13.66 13.13 10.88
N ALA A 228 13.72 14.39 10.43
CA ALA A 228 13.12 14.91 9.21
C ALA A 228 13.57 14.09 7.99
N ALA A 229 14.74 13.46 8.09
CA ALA A 229 15.27 12.53 7.10
C ALA A 229 14.43 11.24 6.98
N VAL A 230 13.82 10.78 8.07
CA VAL A 230 12.90 9.63 8.10
C VAL A 230 11.45 10.09 7.92
N GLU A 231 11.04 11.18 8.56
CA GLU A 231 9.66 11.69 8.49
C GLU A 231 9.24 12.11 7.08
N ARG A 232 10.19 12.51 6.24
CA ARG A 232 9.92 12.77 4.82
C ARG A 232 9.33 11.56 4.09
N TYR A 233 9.47 10.34 4.61
CA TYR A 233 8.93 9.10 4.05
C TYR A 233 7.53 8.74 4.57
N PHE A 234 6.98 9.49 5.54
CA PHE A 234 5.66 9.23 6.12
C PHE A 234 4.55 10.01 5.43
N ASN A 235 4.61 10.06 4.10
CA ASN A 235 3.54 10.55 3.24
C ASN A 235 3.41 9.62 2.02
N ASP A 236 2.33 9.79 1.27
CA ASP A 236 1.98 8.94 0.14
C ASP A 236 3.11 8.85 -0.91
N GLU A 237 3.56 10.00 -1.39
CA GLU A 237 4.49 10.10 -2.52
C GLU A 237 5.82 9.39 -2.22
N THR A 238 6.40 9.69 -1.06
CA THR A 238 7.71 9.16 -0.67
C THR A 238 7.63 7.75 -0.09
N CYS A 239 6.51 7.34 0.50
CA CYS A 239 6.29 5.96 0.93
C CYS A 239 6.08 5.03 -0.27
N GLY A 240 5.40 5.50 -1.33
CA GLY A 240 5.28 4.78 -2.59
C GLY A 240 6.65 4.56 -3.26
N VAL A 241 7.51 5.59 -3.30
CA VAL A 241 8.89 5.46 -3.76
C VAL A 241 9.67 4.47 -2.88
N LEU A 242 9.52 4.57 -1.56
CA LEU A 242 10.17 3.65 -0.62
C LEU A 242 9.80 2.18 -0.89
N LEU A 243 8.55 1.89 -1.26
CA LEU A 243 8.11 0.53 -1.61
C LEU A 243 8.79 0.00 -2.87
N VAL A 244 8.92 0.85 -3.90
CA VAL A 244 9.64 0.51 -5.15
C VAL A 244 11.11 0.26 -4.85
N GLU A 245 11.75 1.19 -4.14
CA GLU A 245 13.17 1.08 -3.76
C GLU A 245 13.40 -0.16 -2.89
N ASN A 246 12.46 -0.48 -1.98
CA ASN A 246 12.53 -1.67 -1.15
C ASN A 246 12.42 -2.95 -1.97
N HIS A 247 11.51 -3.01 -2.95
CA HIS A 247 11.39 -4.15 -3.83
C HIS A 247 12.70 -4.38 -4.61
N ASP A 248 13.23 -3.34 -5.25
CA ASP A 248 14.48 -3.43 -6.01
C ASP A 248 15.67 -3.84 -5.12
N TYR A 249 15.73 -3.29 -3.91
CA TYR A 249 16.70 -3.66 -2.88
C TYR A 249 16.61 -5.15 -2.52
N LEU A 250 15.41 -5.67 -2.27
CA LEU A 250 15.22 -7.09 -1.92
C LEU A 250 15.53 -8.00 -3.10
N VAL A 251 15.16 -7.63 -4.34
CA VAL A 251 15.53 -8.37 -5.55
C VAL A 251 17.05 -8.43 -5.73
N ARG A 252 17.77 -7.33 -5.46
CA ARG A 252 19.25 -7.32 -5.51
C ARG A 252 19.85 -8.22 -4.44
N LEU A 253 19.30 -8.24 -3.22
CA LEU A 253 19.71 -9.19 -2.18
C LEU A 253 19.42 -10.64 -2.57
N ALA A 254 18.27 -10.91 -3.20
CA ALA A 254 17.90 -12.24 -3.67
C ALA A 254 18.92 -12.76 -4.69
N LYS A 255 19.26 -11.93 -5.69
CA LYS A 255 20.30 -12.25 -6.68
C LYS A 255 21.65 -12.50 -6.03
N LEU A 256 22.05 -11.63 -5.09
CA LEU A 256 23.29 -11.82 -4.36
C LEU A 256 23.31 -13.15 -3.60
N LYS A 257 22.19 -13.55 -2.97
CA LYS A 257 22.09 -14.85 -2.29
C LYS A 257 22.28 -16.02 -3.26
N VAL A 258 21.66 -15.97 -4.45
CA VAL A 258 21.83 -17.00 -5.49
C VAL A 258 23.29 -17.10 -5.92
N ASP A 259 23.91 -15.97 -6.26
CA ASP A 259 25.32 -15.90 -6.68
C ASP A 259 26.27 -16.42 -5.59
N LEU A 260 25.92 -16.22 -4.30
CA LEU A 260 26.69 -16.75 -3.18
C LEU A 260 26.55 -18.26 -3.04
N LYS A 261 25.33 -18.81 -3.16
CA LYS A 261 25.11 -20.27 -3.10
C LYS A 261 25.96 -21.00 -4.13
N GLU A 262 26.09 -20.46 -5.34
CA GLU A 262 26.94 -21.01 -6.40
C GLU A 262 28.44 -20.94 -6.09
N LYS A 263 28.89 -19.98 -5.27
CA LYS A 263 30.31 -19.78 -4.93
C LYS A 263 30.74 -20.50 -3.66
N VAL A 264 29.80 -20.80 -2.77
CA VAL A 264 30.04 -21.47 -1.48
C VAL A 264 29.84 -22.99 -1.58
N SER A 265 29.05 -23.46 -2.54
CA SER A 265 28.91 -24.89 -2.89
C SER A 265 30.13 -25.42 -3.65
#